data_AF-A0A974PA18-F1
#
_entry.id   AF-A0A974PA18-F1
#
_cell.length_a   1.000
_cell.length_b   1.000
_cell.length_c   1.000
_cell.angle_alpha   90.00
_cell.angle_beta   90.00
_cell.angle_gamma   90.00
#
_symmetry.space_group_name_H-M   'P 1'
#
loop_
_entity.id
_entity.type
_entity.pdbx_description
1 polymer ?
#
loop_
_entity_poly.entity_id
_entity_poly.type
_entity_poly.pdbx_seq_one_letter_code
_entity_poly.pdbx_strand_id
1 'polypeptide(L)' 'MADVEQIYEQYFQDVYLFALSLSRDQQIAEEITQETFAKAVKNIDQFKGNCKISVWLCQIAKNTYFK' A
#
# COMPACT_ATOMS: atom_id res chain seq x y z
N MET A 1 -10.11 -15.04 1.69
CA MET A 1 -8.69 -14.71 1.96
C MET A 1 -7.85 -14.60 0.68
N ALA A 2 -8.31 -15.11 -0.48
CA ALA A 2 -7.56 -15.05 -1.75
C ALA A 2 -7.38 -13.63 -2.34
N ASP A 3 -8.34 -12.73 -2.17
CA ASP A 3 -8.26 -11.40 -2.82
C ASP A 3 -7.11 -10.52 -2.31
N VAL A 4 -6.82 -10.58 -1.00
CA VAL A 4 -5.79 -9.73 -0.38
C VAL A 4 -4.38 -10.20 -0.73
N GLU A 5 -4.18 -11.51 -0.81
CA GLU A 5 -2.92 -12.12 -1.22
C GLU A 5 -2.60 -11.78 -2.68
N GLN A 6 -3.61 -11.86 -3.57
CA GLN A 6 -3.47 -11.43 -4.96
C GLN A 6 -3.17 -9.94 -5.11
N ILE A 7 -3.83 -9.09 -4.30
CA ILE A 7 -3.53 -7.65 -4.25
C ILE A 7 -2.09 -7.42 -3.79
N TYR A 8 -1.60 -8.17 -2.80
CA TYR A 8 -0.22 -8.08 -2.35
C TYR A 8 0.73 -8.45 -3.48
N GLU A 9 0.59 -9.63 -4.07
CA GLU A 9 1.47 -10.10 -5.16
C GLU A 9 1.47 -9.15 -6.36
N GLN A 10 0.30 -8.60 -6.70
CA GLN A 10 0.17 -7.71 -7.86
C GLN A 10 0.75 -6.32 -7.63
N TYR A 11 0.59 -5.76 -6.42
CA TYR A 11 0.89 -4.33 -6.18
C TYR A 11 2.06 -4.09 -5.23
N PHE A 12 2.67 -5.11 -4.64
CA PHE A 12 3.78 -4.95 -3.69
C PHE A 12 4.91 -4.11 -4.26
N GLN A 13 5.38 -4.44 -5.48
CA GLN A 13 6.48 -3.73 -6.10
C GLN A 13 6.14 -2.26 -6.39
N ASP A 14 4.93 -1.98 -6.87
CA ASP A 14 4.50 -0.61 -7.17
C ASP A 14 4.40 0.25 -5.91
N VAL A 15 3.83 -0.30 -4.84
CA VAL A 15 3.72 0.39 -3.55
C VAL A 15 5.09 0.62 -2.94
N TYR A 16 5.99 -0.36 -3.02
CA TYR A 16 7.36 -0.23 -2.55
C TYR A 16 8.14 0.86 -3.29
N LEU A 17 8.10 0.86 -4.64
CA LEU A 17 8.78 1.88 -5.43
C LEU A 17 8.19 3.27 -5.18
N PHE A 18 6.87 3.37 -4.98
CA PHE A 18 6.24 4.62 -4.57
C PHE A 18 6.73 5.08 -3.20
N ALA A 19 6.74 4.20 -2.19
CA ALA A 19 7.23 4.51 -0.87
C ALA A 19 8.72 4.93 -0.89
N LEU A 20 9.55 4.23 -1.67
CA LEU A 20 10.95 4.56 -1.86
C LEU A 20 11.15 5.93 -2.52
N SER A 21 10.29 6.29 -3.48
CA SER A 21 10.32 7.62 -4.12
C SER A 21 9.99 8.75 -3.13
N LEU A 22 9.17 8.46 -2.12
CA LEU A 22 8.79 9.41 -1.06
C LEU A 22 9.86 9.51 0.03
N SER A 23 10.30 8.38 0.59
CA SER A 23 11.23 8.35 1.72
C SER A 23 12.68 8.59 1.31
N ARG A 24 13.06 8.20 0.09
CA ARG A 24 14.44 8.09 -0.40
C ARG A 24 15.34 7.21 0.47
N ASP A 25 14.72 6.34 1.25
CA ASP A 25 15.37 5.42 2.19
C ASP A 25 14.69 4.06 2.10
N GLN A 26 15.50 3.02 1.89
CA GLN A 26 15.02 1.65 1.66
C GLN A 26 14.34 1.07 2.89
N GLN A 27 14.90 1.29 4.08
CA GLN A 27 14.36 0.74 5.32
C GLN A 27 13.00 1.39 5.63
N ILE A 28 12.91 2.70 5.48
CA ILE A 28 11.64 3.43 5.63
C ILE A 28 10.62 2.99 4.57
N ALA A 29 11.06 2.77 3.33
CA ALA A 29 10.17 2.32 2.26
C ALA A 29 9.58 0.93 2.53
N GLU A 30 10.40 -0.01 3.04
CA GLU A 30 9.94 -1.34 3.43
C GLU A 30 8.90 -1.25 4.56
N GLU A 31 9.17 -0.45 5.59
CA GLU A 31 8.24 -0.25 6.71
C GLU A 31 6.90 0.33 6.25
N ILE A 32 6.93 1.40 5.43
CA ILE A 32 5.72 2.01 4.85
C ILE A 32 4.94 0.99 4.03
N THR A 33 5.62 0.18 3.24
CA THR A 33 4.99 -0.83 2.37
C THR A 33 4.27 -1.87 3.21
N GLN A 34 4.93 -2.42 4.23
CA GLN A 34 4.33 -3.40 5.13
C GLN A 34 3.12 -2.83 5.86
N GLU A 35 3.23 -1.63 6.43
CA GLU A 35 2.13 -0.99 7.13
C GLU A 35 0.96 -0.63 6.18
N THR A 36 1.26 -0.29 4.93
CA THR A 36 0.26 -0.04 3.88
C THR A 36 -0.58 -1.27 3.64
N PHE A 37 0.02 -2.43 3.41
CA PHE A 37 -0.73 -3.66 3.19
C PHE A 37 -1.45 -4.12 4.47
N ALA A 38 -0.86 -3.95 5.65
CA ALA A 38 -1.54 -4.24 6.91
C ALA A 38 -2.81 -3.37 7.11
N LYS A 39 -2.76 -2.09 6.74
CA LYS A 39 -3.93 -1.20 6.72
C LYS A 39 -4.92 -1.58 5.63
N ALA A 40 -4.44 -1.97 4.45
CA ALA A 40 -5.28 -2.40 3.35
C ALA A 40 -6.10 -3.64 3.73
N VAL A 41 -5.48 -4.67 4.31
CA VAL A 41 -6.16 -5.89 4.80
C VAL A 41 -7.30 -5.53 5.75
N LYS A 42 -7.06 -4.60 6.69
CA LYS A 42 -8.05 -4.17 7.69
C LYS A 42 -9.23 -3.38 7.11
N ASN A 43 -9.05 -2.76 5.94
CA ASN A 43 -10.02 -1.83 5.36
C ASN A 43 -10.51 -2.25 3.97
N ILE A 44 -10.11 -3.43 3.47
CA ILE A 44 -10.44 -3.88 2.11
C ILE A 44 -11.95 -4.03 1.92
N ASP A 45 -12.68 -4.48 2.95
CA ASP A 45 -14.14 -4.62 2.91
C ASP A 45 -14.86 -3.25 2.80
N GLN A 46 -14.17 -2.16 3.14
CA GLN A 46 -14.68 -0.79 3.02
C GLN A 46 -14.28 -0.13 1.69
N PHE A 47 -13.48 -0.79 0.87
CA PHE A 47 -13.08 -0.28 -0.42
C PHE A 47 -14.26 -0.30 -1.39
N LYS A 48 -14.79 0.89 -1.69
CA LYS A 48 -16.02 1.06 -2.51
C LYS A 48 -15.79 0.88 -4.02
N GLY A 49 -14.56 0.61 -4.47
CA GLY A 49 -14.26 0.47 -5.90
C GLY A 49 -14.29 1.77 -6.72
N ASN A 50 -14.35 2.94 -6.07
CA ASN A 50 -14.45 4.24 -6.74
C ASN A 50 -13.15 4.67 -7.46
N CYS A 51 -12.04 3.98 -7.21
CA CYS A 51 -10.75 4.21 -7.85
C CYS A 51 -10.04 2.89 -8.10
N LYS A 52 -8.89 2.91 -8.78
CA LYS A 52 -8.05 1.72 -8.94
C LYS A 52 -7.46 1.33 -7.58
N ILE A 53 -7.29 0.03 -7.33
CA ILE A 53 -6.66 -0.48 -6.10
C ILE A 53 -5.25 0.12 -5.92
N SER A 54 -4.45 0.23 -6.98
CA SER A 54 -3.14 0.88 -6.92
C SER A 54 -3.19 2.32 -6.41
N VAL A 55 -4.18 3.12 -6.86
CA VAL A 55 -4.37 4.51 -6.40
C VAL A 55 -4.73 4.54 -4.92
N TRP A 56 -5.61 3.63 -4.49
CA TRP A 56 -5.99 3.50 -3.09
C TRP A 56 -4.81 3.09 -2.20
N LEU A 57 -4.00 2.12 -2.63
CA LEU A 57 -2.80 1.68 -1.92
C LEU A 57 -1.76 2.80 -1.81
N CYS A 58 -1.49 3.54 -2.90
CA CYS A 58 -0.58 4.69 -2.86
C CYS A 58 -1.10 5.79 -1.91
N GLN A 59 -2.41 6.00 -1.82
CA GLN A 59 -2.99 6.94 -0.86
C GLN A 59 -2.76 6.49 0.59
N ILE A 60 -2.90 5.19 0.89
CA ILE A 60 -2.58 4.63 2.21
C ILE A 60 -1.09 4.81 2.50
N ALA A 61 -0.19 4.47 1.57
CA ALA A 61 1.25 4.62 1.73
C ALA A 61 1.66 6.08 2.01
N LYS A 62 1.10 7.02 1.24
CA LYS A 62 1.30 8.45 1.46
C LYS A 62 0.85 8.88 2.85
N ASN A 63 -0.34 8.43 3.28
CA ASN A 63 -0.87 8.75 4.61
C ASN A 63 -0.08 8.08 5.74
N THR A 64 0.54 6.94 5.49
CA THR A 64 1.44 6.26 6.43
C THR A 64 2.73 7.05 6.60
N TYR A 65 3.31 7.56 5.50
CA TYR A 65 4.57 8.31 5.55
C TYR A 65 4.46 9.67 6.25
N PHE A 66 3.38 10.42 6.02
CA PHE A 66 3.19 11.76 6.59
C PHE A 66 2.56 11.77 8.00
N LYS A 67 2.42 10.60 8.62
CA LYS A 67 1.74 10.45 9.91
C LYS A 67 2.65 10.68 11.09
#